data_AF-A0A967CWC8-F1
#
_entry.id   AF-A0A967CWC8-F1
#
_cell.length_a   1.000
_cell.length_b   1.000
_cell.length_c   1.000
_cell.angle_alpha   90.00
_cell.angle_beta   90.00
_cell.angle_gamma   90.00
#
_symmetry.space_group_name_H-M   'P 1'
#
loop_
_entity.id
_entity.type
_entity.pdbx_description
1 polymer ?
#
loop_
_entity_poly.entity_id
_entity_poly.type
_entity_poly.pdbx_seq_one_letter_code
_entity_poly.pdbx_strand_id
1 'polypeptide(L)'
;DAFRRLQNAGRLSVRTEKRGGEEVGIISVVEGKTPEIARDVKFVRDTLRVRPAKDGDLTIVFAPAPRSGNELAVLSRSMGDILIDLAMGIDVPADHVAAGRTQPTVWVNTSPNPRDRPMVRIHSGTAPPANAFAAVEYGNTWYWIDDNDFASKRTFTLLMIFTSLAETGVVAQIPALTLPVR
;
A
#
# COMPACT_ATOMS: atom_id res chain seq x y z
N ASP A 1 12.21 8.39 -6.40
CA ASP A 1 12.05 9.56 -5.49
C ASP A 1 11.36 10.81 -6.05
N ALA A 2 11.41 11.10 -7.36
CA ALA A 2 10.81 12.31 -7.93
C ALA A 2 9.32 12.48 -7.54
N PHE A 3 8.50 11.42 -7.67
CA PHE A 3 7.08 11.45 -7.29
C PHE A 3 6.86 11.89 -5.83
N ARG A 4 7.68 11.39 -4.90
CA ARG A 4 7.65 11.77 -3.47
C ARG A 4 8.06 13.22 -3.25
N ARG A 5 9.08 13.71 -3.97
CA ARG A 5 9.48 15.12 -3.89
C ARG A 5 8.38 16.04 -4.38
N LEU A 6 7.71 15.69 -5.49
CA LEU A 6 6.56 16.44 -6.00
C LEU A 6 5.39 16.45 -4.99
N GLN A 7 5.11 15.32 -4.36
CA GLN A 7 4.11 15.22 -3.29
C GLN A 7 4.45 16.13 -2.10
N ASN A 8 5.69 16.04 -1.59
CA ASN A 8 6.14 16.86 -0.45
C ASN A 8 6.15 18.36 -0.78
N ALA A 9 6.38 18.72 -2.04
CA ALA A 9 6.32 20.10 -2.52
C ALA A 9 4.88 20.58 -2.84
N GLY A 10 3.85 19.76 -2.60
CA GLY A 10 2.46 20.10 -2.91
C GLY A 10 2.17 20.27 -4.40
N ARG A 11 2.99 19.66 -5.27
CA ARG A 11 2.86 19.72 -6.74
C ARG A 11 2.13 18.51 -7.32
N LEU A 12 1.79 17.56 -6.45
CA LEU A 12 1.00 16.41 -6.77
C LEU A 12 -0.24 16.44 -5.88
N SER A 13 -1.42 16.43 -6.49
CA SER A 13 -2.68 16.27 -5.77
C SER A 13 -3.50 15.14 -6.38
N VAL A 14 -4.27 14.49 -5.53
CA VAL A 14 -5.28 13.50 -5.95
C VAL A 14 -6.62 14.04 -5.48
N ARG A 15 -7.60 14.05 -6.37
CA ARG A 15 -8.98 14.45 -6.09
C ARG A 15 -9.94 13.50 -6.77
N THR A 16 -11.15 13.39 -6.28
CA THR A 16 -12.22 12.66 -6.96
C THR A 16 -13.18 13.64 -7.63
N GLU A 17 -13.69 13.28 -8.79
CA GLU A 17 -14.66 14.06 -9.55
C GLU A 17 -15.80 13.15 -9.99
N LYS A 18 -17.05 13.63 -9.92
CA LYS A 18 -18.21 12.90 -10.47
C LYS A 18 -18.33 13.17 -11.97
N ARG A 19 -18.24 12.12 -12.79
CA ARG A 19 -18.45 12.19 -14.25
C ARG A 19 -19.52 11.19 -14.65
N GLY A 20 -20.67 11.69 -15.12
CA GLY A 20 -21.76 10.83 -15.60
C GLY A 20 -22.36 9.87 -14.56
N GLY A 21 -22.23 10.18 -13.26
CA GLY A 21 -22.70 9.32 -12.17
C GLY A 21 -21.63 8.41 -11.55
N GLU A 22 -20.46 8.28 -12.20
CA GLU A 22 -19.32 7.55 -11.66
C GLU A 22 -18.34 8.50 -10.96
N GLU A 23 -17.74 8.03 -9.86
CA GLU A 23 -16.66 8.75 -9.17
C GLU A 23 -15.32 8.37 -9.80
N VAL A 24 -14.59 9.36 -10.31
CA VAL A 24 -13.33 9.15 -11.03
C VAL A 24 -12.21 9.84 -10.28
N GLY A 25 -11.13 9.11 -10.02
CA GLY A 25 -9.91 9.67 -9.45
C GLY A 25 -9.16 10.50 -10.49
N ILE A 26 -8.73 11.70 -10.12
CA ILE A 26 -7.92 12.60 -10.92
C ILE A 26 -6.62 12.86 -10.17
N ILE A 27 -5.50 12.70 -10.85
CA ILE A 27 -4.20 13.13 -10.33
C ILE A 27 -3.70 14.32 -11.13
N SER A 28 -3.36 15.39 -10.42
CA SER A 28 -2.88 16.63 -11.02
C SER A 28 -1.39 16.76 -10.73
N VAL A 29 -0.59 16.92 -11.79
CA VAL A 29 0.84 17.20 -11.66
C VAL A 29 1.08 18.63 -12.09
N VAL A 30 1.24 19.52 -11.12
CA VAL A 30 1.36 20.95 -11.35
C VAL A 30 2.80 21.29 -11.75
N GLU A 31 2.95 21.93 -12.91
CA GLU A 31 4.27 22.28 -13.49
C GLU A 31 5.14 23.09 -12.52
N GLY A 32 6.46 22.87 -12.53
CA GLY A 32 7.33 23.47 -11.53
C GLY A 32 7.51 24.98 -11.65
N LYS A 33 7.55 25.67 -10.50
CA LYS A 33 8.02 27.06 -10.41
C LYS A 33 9.55 27.16 -10.32
N THR A 34 10.23 26.06 -9.99
CA THR A 34 11.70 25.97 -9.90
C THR A 34 12.26 24.95 -10.90
N PRO A 35 13.53 25.07 -11.31
CA PRO A 35 14.18 24.12 -12.22
C PRO A 35 14.17 22.68 -11.70
N GLU A 36 14.25 22.48 -10.38
CA GLU A 36 14.23 21.16 -9.74
C GLU A 36 12.87 20.49 -9.91
N ILE A 37 11.79 21.23 -9.63
CA ILE A 37 10.42 20.70 -9.77
C ILE A 37 10.11 20.44 -11.24
N ALA A 38 10.53 21.33 -12.15
CA ALA A 38 10.35 21.13 -13.58
C ALA A 38 11.05 19.84 -14.07
N ARG A 39 12.27 19.56 -13.57
CA ARG A 39 12.99 18.30 -13.85
C ARG A 39 12.24 17.08 -13.31
N ASP A 40 11.74 17.14 -12.08
CA ASP A 40 11.00 16.02 -11.48
C ASP A 40 9.66 15.77 -12.19
N VAL A 41 8.92 16.82 -12.57
CA VAL A 41 7.68 16.71 -13.35
C VAL A 41 7.97 16.08 -14.71
N LYS A 42 9.00 16.57 -15.42
CA LYS A 42 9.42 16.01 -16.71
C LYS A 42 9.81 14.53 -16.56
N PHE A 43 10.62 14.20 -15.55
CA PHE A 43 11.03 12.83 -15.27
C PHE A 43 9.84 11.90 -15.02
N VAL A 44 8.86 12.32 -14.21
CA VAL A 44 7.66 11.53 -13.93
C VAL A 44 6.81 11.35 -15.18
N ARG A 45 6.58 12.41 -15.96
CA ARG A 45 5.81 12.36 -17.21
C ARG A 45 6.45 11.41 -18.24
N ASP A 46 7.76 11.55 -18.44
CA ASP A 46 8.52 10.73 -19.38
C ASP A 46 8.55 9.25 -18.95
N THR A 47 8.77 8.99 -17.66
CA THR A 47 8.86 7.63 -17.12
C THR A 47 7.53 6.90 -17.17
N LEU A 48 6.44 7.57 -16.78
CA LEU A 48 5.10 6.99 -16.79
C LEU A 48 4.44 7.05 -18.19
N ARG A 49 5.11 7.69 -19.17
CA ARG A 49 4.61 7.90 -20.54
C ARG A 49 3.25 8.59 -20.59
N VAL A 50 3.01 9.48 -19.64
CA VAL A 50 1.75 10.22 -19.50
C VAL A 50 1.80 11.55 -20.23
N ARG A 51 0.68 11.92 -20.84
CA ARG A 51 0.40 13.17 -21.55
C ARG A 51 -0.83 13.80 -20.92
N PRO A 52 -0.65 14.63 -19.88
CA PRO A 52 -1.76 15.27 -19.20
C PRO A 52 -2.58 16.14 -20.15
N ALA A 53 -3.86 16.33 -19.81
CA ALA A 53 -4.72 17.29 -20.47
C ALA A 53 -4.23 18.74 -20.25
N LYS A 54 -4.89 19.72 -20.87
CA LYS A 54 -4.45 21.13 -20.87
C LYS A 54 -4.32 21.75 -19.48
N ASP A 55 -4.99 21.18 -18.49
CA ASP A 55 -5.00 21.54 -17.06
C ASP A 55 -3.92 20.83 -16.23
N GLY A 56 -3.17 19.88 -16.82
CA GLY A 56 -2.18 19.08 -16.10
C GLY A 56 -2.76 17.87 -15.37
N ASP A 57 -4.03 17.55 -15.62
CA ASP A 57 -4.74 16.43 -15.01
C ASP A 57 -4.53 15.13 -15.77
N LEU A 58 -4.51 14.04 -15.03
CA LEU A 58 -4.51 12.67 -15.52
C LEU A 58 -5.65 11.91 -14.83
N THR A 59 -6.36 11.10 -15.60
CA THR A 59 -7.42 10.24 -15.07
C THR A 59 -6.82 8.97 -14.48
N ILE A 60 -7.13 8.66 -13.22
CA ILE A 60 -6.77 7.39 -12.60
C ILE A 60 -7.75 6.33 -13.10
N VAL A 61 -7.22 5.24 -13.65
CA VAL A 61 -8.02 4.10 -14.10
C VAL A 61 -7.56 2.83 -13.39
N PHE A 62 -8.50 2.00 -12.95
CA PHE A 62 -8.19 0.72 -12.30
C PHE A 62 -8.08 -0.39 -13.35
N ALA A 63 -6.92 -0.47 -14.00
CA ALA A 63 -6.65 -1.41 -15.08
C ALA A 63 -5.18 -1.81 -15.13
N PRO A 64 -4.84 -2.94 -15.79
CA PRO A 64 -3.43 -3.35 -15.97
C PRO A 64 -2.60 -2.39 -16.83
N ALA A 65 -3.25 -1.63 -17.72
CA ALA A 65 -2.60 -0.69 -18.62
C ALA A 65 -3.52 0.49 -18.97
N PRO A 66 -2.97 1.68 -19.24
CA PRO A 66 -3.74 2.83 -19.68
C PRO A 66 -4.19 2.65 -21.12
N ARG A 67 -5.37 3.16 -21.48
CA ARG A 67 -5.88 3.16 -22.86
C ARG A 67 -5.39 4.38 -23.65
N SER A 68 -5.02 5.44 -22.95
CA SER A 68 -4.54 6.69 -23.54
C SER A 68 -3.42 7.31 -22.72
N GLY A 69 -2.69 8.26 -23.31
CA GLY A 69 -1.63 8.98 -22.60
C GLY A 69 -2.15 9.83 -21.43
N ASN A 70 -3.44 10.15 -21.39
CA ASN A 70 -4.04 10.97 -20.33
C ASN A 70 -4.48 10.14 -19.11
N GLU A 71 -4.16 8.85 -19.08
CA GLU A 71 -4.55 7.94 -18.01
C GLU A 71 -3.34 7.48 -17.22
N LEU A 72 -3.53 7.40 -15.90
CA LEU A 72 -2.64 6.68 -15.00
C LEU A 72 -3.34 5.39 -14.58
N ALA A 73 -2.95 4.28 -15.18
CA ALA A 73 -3.46 2.97 -14.79
C ALA A 73 -2.81 2.50 -13.49
N VAL A 74 -3.64 2.15 -12.52
CA VAL A 74 -3.22 1.69 -11.19
C VAL A 74 -3.96 0.40 -10.87
N LEU A 75 -3.23 -0.60 -10.39
CA LEU A 75 -3.82 -1.77 -9.75
C LEU A 75 -3.65 -1.61 -8.24
N SER A 76 -4.77 -1.52 -7.52
CA SER A 76 -4.75 -1.68 -6.07
C SER A 76 -4.51 -3.15 -5.75
N ARG A 77 -3.63 -3.40 -4.77
CA ARG A 77 -3.48 -4.73 -4.18
C ARG A 77 -4.72 -5.03 -3.31
N SER A 78 -5.17 -6.28 -3.32
CA SER A 78 -6.19 -6.72 -2.37
C SER A 78 -5.61 -6.77 -0.95
N MET A 79 -6.46 -6.83 0.08
CA MET A 79 -5.98 -7.04 1.46
C MET A 79 -5.16 -8.33 1.57
N GLY A 80 -5.56 -9.39 0.88
CA GLY A 80 -4.81 -10.64 0.82
C GLY A 80 -3.40 -10.46 0.23
N ASP A 81 -3.28 -9.74 -0.88
CA ASP A 81 -1.97 -9.45 -1.50
C ASP A 81 -1.08 -8.60 -0.59
N ILE A 82 -1.67 -7.65 0.15
CA ILE A 82 -0.94 -6.83 1.12
C ILE A 82 -0.41 -7.71 2.26
N LEU A 83 -1.22 -8.62 2.79
CA LEU A 83 -0.81 -9.56 3.85
C LEU A 83 0.27 -10.54 3.36
N ILE A 84 0.18 -11.01 2.11
CA ILE A 84 1.22 -11.86 1.50
C ILE A 84 2.54 -11.09 1.37
N ASP A 85 2.50 -9.85 0.86
CA ASP A 85 3.68 -8.99 0.73
C ASP A 85 4.30 -8.68 2.11
N LEU A 86 3.48 -8.51 3.15
CA LEU A 86 3.92 -8.35 4.53
C LEU A 86 4.62 -9.60 5.05
N ALA A 87 4.07 -10.78 4.77
CA ALA A 87 4.62 -12.06 5.20
C ALA A 87 6.02 -12.34 4.61
N MET A 88 6.32 -11.81 3.43
CA MET A 88 7.65 -11.91 2.80
C MET A 88 8.76 -11.18 3.57
N GLY A 89 8.39 -10.30 4.52
CA GLY A 89 9.30 -9.56 5.40
C GLY A 89 9.52 -10.16 6.79
N ILE A 90 8.94 -11.34 7.06
CA ILE A 90 9.16 -12.06 8.32
C ILE A 90 10.59 -12.62 8.33
N ASP A 91 11.34 -12.37 9.41
CA ASP A 91 12.60 -13.05 9.71
C ASP A 91 12.26 -14.50 10.09
N VAL A 92 12.13 -15.40 9.12
CA VAL A 92 11.63 -16.78 9.31
C VAL A 92 12.69 -17.65 10.00
N PRO A 93 12.33 -18.54 10.95
CA PRO A 93 13.28 -19.47 11.55
C PRO A 93 13.88 -20.43 10.51
N ALA A 94 15.19 -20.61 10.53
CA ALA A 94 15.90 -21.51 9.60
C ALA A 94 15.36 -22.95 9.65
N ASP A 95 14.96 -23.43 10.83
CA ASP A 95 14.39 -24.78 10.99
C ASP A 95 13.05 -24.93 10.27
N HIS A 96 12.24 -23.87 10.18
CA HIS A 96 10.99 -23.90 9.41
C HIS A 96 11.25 -24.01 7.92
N VAL A 97 12.30 -23.37 7.43
CA VAL A 97 12.75 -23.47 6.04
C VAL A 97 13.28 -24.88 5.76
N ALA A 98 14.17 -25.40 6.62
CA ALA A 98 14.78 -26.72 6.47
C ALA A 98 13.72 -27.84 6.51
N ALA A 99 12.68 -27.69 7.32
CA ALA A 99 11.55 -28.61 7.40
C ALA A 99 10.51 -28.44 6.26
N GLY A 100 10.73 -27.53 5.30
CA GLY A 100 9.82 -27.30 4.17
C GLY A 100 8.49 -26.64 4.53
N ARG A 101 8.40 -26.00 5.71
CA ARG A 101 7.15 -25.35 6.18
C ARG A 101 6.89 -24.00 5.51
N THR A 102 7.94 -23.36 5.02
CA THR A 102 7.87 -22.06 4.34
C THR A 102 9.15 -21.83 3.52
N GLN A 103 9.17 -20.77 2.71
CA GLN A 103 10.35 -20.32 1.99
C GLN A 103 11.24 -19.40 2.86
N PRO A 104 12.53 -19.24 2.52
CA PRO A 104 13.38 -18.23 3.16
C PRO A 104 12.82 -16.81 3.04
N THR A 105 13.14 -15.95 3.99
CA THR A 105 12.81 -14.52 3.96
C THR A 105 13.29 -13.87 2.66
N VAL A 106 12.39 -13.19 1.95
CA VAL A 106 12.67 -12.57 0.66
C VAL A 106 13.16 -11.13 0.83
N TRP A 107 12.48 -10.35 1.66
CA TRP A 107 12.84 -8.95 1.91
C TRP A 107 13.84 -8.86 3.05
N VAL A 108 15.10 -8.65 2.71
CA VAL A 108 16.17 -8.55 3.70
C VAL A 108 16.27 -7.11 4.21
N ASN A 109 16.17 -6.93 5.52
CA ASN A 109 16.23 -5.60 6.15
C ASN A 109 17.52 -4.81 5.85
N THR A 110 18.61 -5.51 5.54
CA THR A 110 19.90 -4.90 5.21
C THR A 110 20.02 -4.44 3.75
N SER A 111 18.94 -4.50 2.96
CA SER A 111 18.99 -4.09 1.55
C SER A 111 19.53 -2.64 1.40
N PRO A 112 20.49 -2.39 0.48
CA PRO A 112 21.03 -1.05 0.25
C PRO A 112 19.96 -0.06 -0.19
N ASN A 113 18.98 -0.53 -0.96
CA ASN A 113 17.83 0.25 -1.37
C ASN A 113 16.74 0.15 -0.30
N PRO A 114 16.35 1.26 0.35
CA PRO A 114 15.30 1.24 1.37
C PRO A 114 13.94 0.78 0.85
N ARG A 115 13.70 0.82 -0.47
CA ARG A 115 12.47 0.32 -1.10
C ARG A 115 12.41 -1.20 -1.20
N ASP A 116 13.56 -1.86 -1.09
CA ASP A 116 13.67 -3.31 -1.11
C ASP A 116 13.80 -3.88 0.32
N ARG A 117 13.45 -3.09 1.33
CA ARG A 117 13.33 -3.51 2.71
C ARG A 117 11.87 -3.80 3.03
N PRO A 118 11.58 -4.71 3.96
CA PRO A 118 10.20 -5.01 4.32
C PRO A 118 9.50 -3.77 4.90
N MET A 119 8.21 -3.59 4.57
CA MET A 119 7.42 -2.45 5.05
C MET A 119 7.15 -2.51 6.56
N VAL A 120 7.11 -3.73 7.11
CA VAL A 120 7.07 -4.03 8.54
C VAL A 120 8.05 -5.14 8.78
N ARG A 121 8.97 -4.95 9.72
CA ARG A 121 9.88 -5.97 10.18
C ARG A 121 9.19 -6.82 11.24
N ILE A 122 9.10 -8.12 10.99
CA ILE A 122 8.52 -9.08 11.90
C ILE A 122 9.61 -10.09 12.25
N HIS A 123 10.01 -10.08 13.52
CA HIS A 123 10.97 -11.02 14.06
C HIS A 123 10.31 -12.35 14.39
N SER A 124 11.11 -13.41 14.52
CA SER A 124 10.65 -14.69 15.05
C SER A 124 11.66 -15.34 16.00
N GLY A 125 11.17 -16.24 16.85
CA GLY A 125 11.99 -16.90 17.87
C GLY A 125 11.18 -17.70 18.88
N THR A 126 11.84 -18.15 19.95
CA THR A 126 11.21 -18.95 21.01
C THR A 126 10.44 -18.12 22.03
N ALA A 127 10.73 -16.83 22.13
CA ALA A 127 10.00 -15.87 22.96
C ALA A 127 10.24 -14.44 22.43
N PRO A 128 9.26 -13.53 22.54
CA PRO A 128 9.42 -12.13 22.18
C PRO A 128 10.10 -11.36 23.33
N PRO A 129 10.66 -10.16 23.08
CA PRO A 129 11.08 -9.26 24.14
C PRO A 129 9.87 -8.79 24.96
N ALA A 130 10.09 -8.50 26.25
CA ALA A 130 9.03 -8.06 27.17
C ALA A 130 8.34 -6.76 26.73
N ASN A 131 9.06 -5.92 25.99
CA ASN A 131 8.57 -4.68 25.41
C ASN A 131 8.31 -4.80 23.90
N ALA A 132 7.89 -5.96 23.39
CA ALA A 132 7.41 -6.02 22.01
C ALA A 132 6.20 -5.10 21.82
N PHE A 133 6.11 -4.40 20.68
CA PHE A 133 4.94 -3.58 20.37
C PHE A 133 3.70 -4.44 20.11
N ALA A 134 3.89 -5.51 19.35
CA ALA A 134 2.90 -6.53 19.07
C ALA A 134 3.62 -7.88 19.00
N ALA A 135 3.02 -8.91 19.58
CA ALA A 135 3.55 -10.26 19.55
C ALA A 135 2.41 -11.27 19.45
N VAL A 136 2.66 -12.36 18.73
CA VAL A 136 1.73 -13.48 18.60
C VAL A 136 2.50 -14.78 18.60
N GLU A 137 1.96 -15.79 19.28
CA GLU A 137 2.46 -17.16 19.24
C GLU A 137 1.68 -17.95 18.19
N TYR A 138 2.40 -18.66 17.33
CA TYR A 138 1.80 -19.56 16.35
C TYR A 138 2.57 -20.88 16.29
N GLY A 139 1.94 -21.95 16.76
CA GLY A 139 2.62 -23.22 17.03
C GLY A 139 3.59 -23.05 18.19
N ASN A 140 4.86 -23.37 17.97
CA ASN A 140 5.92 -23.28 18.98
C ASN A 140 6.90 -22.13 18.65
N THR A 141 6.40 -21.07 18.03
CA THR A 141 7.22 -19.94 17.58
C THR A 141 6.48 -18.64 17.79
N TRP A 142 7.19 -17.67 18.35
CA TRP A 142 6.73 -16.32 18.52
C TRP A 142 7.12 -15.46 17.33
N TYR A 143 6.22 -14.55 16.96
CA TYR A 143 6.43 -13.53 15.95
C TYR A 143 6.12 -12.17 16.56
N TRP A 144 6.99 -11.17 16.36
CA TRP A 144 6.80 -9.86 16.99
C TRP A 144 7.36 -8.69 16.18
N ILE A 145 6.87 -7.50 16.53
CA ILE A 145 7.42 -6.22 16.10
C ILE A 145 8.10 -5.57 17.31
N ASP A 146 9.37 -5.19 17.17
CA ASP A 146 10.11 -4.50 18.23
C ASP A 146 9.50 -3.13 18.53
N ASP A 147 9.42 -2.74 19.82
CA ASP A 147 8.91 -1.41 20.18
C ASP A 147 9.83 -0.26 19.74
N ASN A 148 11.12 -0.52 19.54
CA ASN A 148 12.05 0.48 19.00
C ASN A 148 11.93 0.66 17.48
N ASP A 149 11.10 -0.13 16.78
CA ASP A 149 10.88 -0.01 15.34
C ASP A 149 9.66 0.87 15.02
N PHE A 150 9.86 2.18 15.08
CA PHE A 150 8.79 3.15 14.79
C PHE A 150 8.24 3.04 13.36
N ALA A 151 9.07 2.68 12.38
CA ALA A 151 8.64 2.55 10.99
C ALA A 151 7.65 1.39 10.83
N SER A 152 7.98 0.23 11.40
CA SER A 152 7.09 -0.94 11.44
C SER A 152 5.82 -0.65 12.22
N LYS A 153 5.90 0.00 13.39
CA LYS A 153 4.71 0.39 14.19
C LYS A 153 3.74 1.27 13.42
N ARG A 154 4.27 2.29 12.71
CA ARG A 154 3.45 3.21 11.92
C ARG A 154 2.74 2.49 10.79
N THR A 155 3.46 1.66 10.03
CA THR A 155 2.90 0.92 8.90
C THR A 155 1.88 -0.12 9.38
N PHE A 156 2.21 -0.90 10.41
CA PHE A 156 1.32 -1.92 10.95
C PHE A 156 0.03 -1.31 11.52
N THR A 157 0.13 -0.22 12.27
CA THR A 157 -1.06 0.51 12.77
C THR A 157 -1.95 0.99 11.63
N LEU A 158 -1.37 1.51 10.54
CA LEU A 158 -2.16 1.94 9.38
C LEU A 158 -2.89 0.75 8.71
N LEU A 159 -2.22 -0.40 8.60
CA LEU A 159 -2.84 -1.62 8.09
C LEU A 159 -3.99 -2.12 8.99
N MET A 160 -3.84 -2.02 10.31
CA MET A 160 -4.91 -2.34 11.25
C MET A 160 -6.13 -1.43 11.07
N ILE A 161 -5.92 -0.13 10.84
CA ILE A 161 -7.00 0.82 10.54
C ILE A 161 -7.68 0.47 9.20
N PHE A 162 -6.91 0.15 8.17
CA PHE A 162 -7.51 -0.26 6.89
C PHE A 162 -8.29 -1.57 7.00
N THR A 163 -7.81 -2.51 7.80
CA THR A 163 -8.50 -3.77 8.06
C THR A 163 -9.81 -3.54 8.81
N SER A 164 -9.81 -2.72 9.86
CA SER A 164 -11.04 -2.40 10.59
C SER A 164 -12.08 -1.67 9.72
N LEU A 165 -11.64 -0.75 8.85
CA LEU A 165 -12.51 -0.09 7.88
C LEU A 165 -13.10 -1.09 6.86
N ALA A 166 -12.28 -2.04 6.38
CA ALA A 166 -12.74 -3.06 5.44
C ALA A 166 -13.74 -4.04 6.07
N GLU A 167 -13.56 -4.41 7.35
CA GLU A 167 -14.48 -5.29 8.09
C GLU A 167 -15.84 -4.63 8.35
N THR A 168 -15.90 -3.31 8.47
CA THR A 168 -17.16 -2.55 8.62
C THR A 168 -17.97 -2.40 7.31
N GLY A 169 -17.65 -3.20 6.29
CA GLY A 169 -18.33 -3.21 5.00
C GLY A 169 -19.85 -3.07 5.14
N VAL A 170 -20.40 -2.09 4.44
CA VAL A 170 -21.82 -1.72 4.40
C VAL A 170 -22.67 -2.98 4.45
N VAL A 171 -23.40 -3.18 5.56
CA VAL A 171 -24.45 -4.20 5.62
C VAL A 171 -25.40 -3.88 4.47
N ALA A 172 -25.37 -4.70 3.41
CA ALA A 172 -26.41 -4.64 2.40
C ALA A 172 -27.72 -4.86 3.16
N GLN A 173 -28.57 -3.83 3.24
CA GLN A 173 -29.92 -4.00 3.73
C GLN A 173 -30.60 -4.96 2.77
N ILE A 174 -30.63 -6.24 3.13
CA ILE A 174 -31.38 -7.25 2.41
C ILE A 174 -32.85 -6.79 2.48
N PRO A 175 -33.55 -6.62 1.34
CA PRO A 175 -34.95 -6.25 1.38
C PRO A 175 -35.72 -7.29 2.19
N ALA A 176 -36.30 -6.88 3.32
CA ALA A 176 -37.16 -7.76 4.09
C ALA A 176 -38.49 -7.91 3.32
N LEU A 177 -38.69 -9.09 2.71
CA LEU A 177 -39.98 -9.46 2.13
C LEU A 177 -40.97 -9.71 3.28
N THR A 178 -41.84 -8.74 3.57
CA THR A 178 -42.95 -8.94 4.50
C THR A 178 -44.18 -9.40 3.73
N LEU A 179 -44.60 -10.65 3.97
CA LEU A 179 -45.89 -11.14 3.51
C LEU A 179 -46.98 -10.65 4.48
N PRO A 180 -48.02 -9.94 4.00
CA PRO A 180 -49.13 -9.56 4.86
C PRO A 180 -49.92 -10.81 5.26
N VAL A 181 -50.09 -10.99 6.57
CA VAL A 181 -50.98 -12.02 7.12
C VAL A 181 -52.41 -11.50 7.06
N ARG A 182 -53.32 -12.30 6.50
CA ARG A 182 -54.77 -12.03 6.47
C ARG A 182 -55.43 -12.42 7.78
#